data_AF-A0A2D7F2F3-F1
#
_entry.id   AF-A0A2D7F2F3-F1
#
_cell.length_a   1.000
_cell.length_b   1.000
_cell.length_c   1.000
_cell.angle_alpha   90.00
_cell.angle_beta   90.00
_cell.angle_gamma   90.00
#
_symmetry.space_group_name_H-M   'P 1'
#
loop_
_entity.id
_entity.type
_entity.pdbx_description
1 polymer ?
#
loop_
_entity_poly.entity_id
_entity_poly.type
_entity_poly.pdbx_seq_one_letter_code
_entity_poly.pdbx_strand_id
1 'polypeptide(L)'
;KKVDYEALQSPLMRIPKMDIAVTRALIDLEIKEIYELKGRDPNILYEEARKKNREINDYSIRYFRLAVYYSENINQLQKNKLHPDDWA
;
A
#
# COMPACT_ATOMS: atom_id res chain seq x y z
N LYS A 1 21.08 7.23 -1.99
CA LYS A 1 20.05 6.16 -1.96
C LYS A 1 19.76 5.80 -3.42
N LYS A 2 19.86 4.53 -3.82
CA LYS A 2 19.46 4.11 -5.18
C LYS A 2 17.94 4.28 -5.28
N VAL A 3 17.45 4.92 -6.34
CA VAL A 3 16.02 5.11 -6.55
C VAL A 3 15.39 3.75 -6.81
N ASP A 4 14.29 3.48 -6.13
CA ASP A 4 13.55 2.23 -6.26
C ASP A 4 12.63 2.27 -7.48
N TYR A 5 13.21 2.05 -8.66
CA TYR A 5 12.51 2.17 -9.94
C TYR A 5 11.37 1.16 -10.11
N GLU A 6 11.53 -0.04 -9.57
CA GLU A 6 10.50 -1.08 -9.64
C GLU A 6 9.26 -0.68 -8.83
N ALA A 7 9.45 -0.21 -7.60
CA ALA A 7 8.35 0.33 -6.81
C ALA A 7 7.73 1.55 -7.48
N LEU A 8 8.56 2.47 -8.00
CA LEU A 8 8.08 3.70 -8.65
C LEU A 8 7.24 3.45 -9.91
N GLN A 9 7.56 2.39 -10.66
CA GLN A 9 6.85 2.00 -11.89
C GLN A 9 5.69 1.04 -11.62
N SER A 10 5.50 0.60 -10.38
CA SER A 10 4.44 -0.34 -10.01
C SER A 10 3.04 0.23 -10.26
N PRO A 11 2.08 -0.59 -10.71
CA PRO A 11 0.66 -0.25 -10.73
C PRO A 11 0.14 0.26 -9.38
N LEU A 12 0.72 -0.19 -8.26
CA LEU A 12 0.39 0.24 -6.91
C LEU A 12 0.63 1.75 -6.69
N MET A 13 1.54 2.38 -7.43
CA MET A 13 1.77 3.83 -7.37
C MET A 13 0.64 4.65 -7.98
N ARG A 14 -0.35 4.02 -8.64
CA ARG A 14 -1.58 4.69 -9.06
C ARG A 14 -2.52 4.96 -7.89
N ILE A 15 -2.32 4.29 -6.76
CA ILE A 15 -3.07 4.56 -5.52
C ILE A 15 -2.65 5.96 -5.05
N PRO A 16 -3.60 6.90 -4.83
CA PRO A 16 -3.25 8.26 -4.43
C PRO A 16 -2.40 8.27 -3.17
N LYS A 17 -1.36 9.11 -3.15
CA LYS A 17 -0.48 9.35 -1.98
C LYS A 17 0.27 8.11 -1.48
N MET A 18 0.37 7.05 -2.28
CA MET A 18 1.07 5.83 -1.87
C MET A 18 2.54 6.10 -1.53
N ASP A 19 3.03 5.44 -0.49
CA ASP A 19 4.43 5.52 -0.08
C ASP A 19 5.30 4.50 -0.83
N ILE A 20 6.51 4.90 -1.23
CA ILE A 20 7.39 4.06 -2.04
C ILE A 20 7.94 2.85 -1.26
N ALA A 21 8.21 3.01 0.05
CA ALA A 21 8.70 1.91 0.88
C ALA A 21 7.58 0.89 1.13
N VAL A 22 6.34 1.36 1.32
CA VAL A 22 5.17 0.49 1.40
C VAL A 22 4.92 -0.24 0.07
N THR A 23 5.02 0.46 -1.07
CA THR A 23 4.91 -0.17 -2.39
C THR A 23 5.97 -1.26 -2.59
N ARG A 24 7.23 -0.98 -2.26
CA ARG A 24 8.29 -1.99 -2.28
C ARG A 24 7.95 -3.17 -1.38
N ALA A 25 7.47 -2.93 -0.17
CA ALA A 25 7.11 -4.00 0.75
C ALA A 25 5.95 -4.86 0.23
N LEU A 26 4.95 -4.28 -0.45
CA LEU A 26 3.89 -5.04 -1.11
C LEU A 26 4.45 -5.91 -2.25
N ILE A 27 5.39 -5.40 -3.04
CA ILE A 27 6.07 -6.18 -4.09
C ILE A 27 6.86 -7.35 -3.50
N ASP A 28 7.52 -7.16 -2.35
CA ASP A 28 8.23 -8.21 -1.62
C ASP A 28 7.28 -9.26 -0.98
N LEU A 29 5.98 -8.94 -0.89
CA LEU A 29 4.89 -9.86 -0.57
C LEU A 29 4.24 -10.47 -1.81
N GLU A 30 4.85 -10.31 -2.98
CA GLU A 30 4.36 -10.78 -4.29
C GLU A 30 3.05 -10.12 -4.75
N ILE A 31 2.68 -8.99 -4.16
CA ILE A 31 1.54 -8.17 -4.57
C ILE A 31 2.05 -7.12 -5.56
N LYS A 32 1.69 -7.27 -6.84
CA LYS A 32 2.18 -6.43 -7.94
C LYS A 32 1.07 -5.60 -8.57
N GLU A 33 -0.17 -6.05 -8.47
CA GLU A 33 -1.34 -5.43 -9.07
C GLU A 33 -2.35 -4.98 -8.01
N ILE A 34 -3.08 -3.90 -8.31
CA ILE A 34 -4.05 -3.32 -7.36
C ILE A 34 -5.17 -4.32 -7.00
N TYR A 35 -5.63 -5.15 -7.95
CA TYR A 35 -6.73 -6.08 -7.69
C TYR A 35 -6.37 -7.20 -6.71
N GLU A 36 -5.07 -7.48 -6.50
CA GLU A 36 -4.60 -8.53 -5.59
C GLU A 36 -4.74 -8.15 -4.11
N LEU A 37 -4.94 -6.85 -3.84
CA LEU A 37 -5.23 -6.30 -2.52
C LEU A 37 -6.68 -6.50 -2.09
N LYS A 38 -7.59 -6.78 -3.03
CA LYS A 38 -9.02 -6.86 -2.76
C LYS A 38 -9.34 -8.01 -1.81
N GLY A 39 -10.01 -7.73 -0.69
CA GLY A 39 -10.36 -8.72 0.31
C GLY A 39 -9.18 -9.19 1.18
N ARG A 40 -8.00 -8.57 1.07
CA ARG A 40 -6.88 -8.79 1.99
C ARG A 40 -7.09 -7.99 3.27
N ASP A 41 -6.65 -8.52 4.40
CA ASP A 41 -6.62 -7.77 5.64
C ASP A 41 -5.38 -6.84 5.66
N PRO A 42 -5.56 -5.51 5.77
CA PRO A 42 -4.44 -4.57 5.76
C PRO A 42 -3.50 -4.73 6.96
N ASN A 43 -3.99 -5.19 8.12
CA ASN A 43 -3.15 -5.43 9.30
C ASN A 43 -2.26 -6.66 9.07
N ILE A 44 -2.78 -7.72 8.43
CA ILE A 44 -1.96 -8.89 8.09
C ILE A 44 -0.87 -8.51 7.08
N LEU A 45 -1.22 -7.77 6.03
CA LEU A 45 -0.24 -7.28 5.04
C LEU A 45 0.85 -6.43 5.70
N TYR A 46 0.47 -5.54 6.60
CA TYR A 46 1.40 -4.71 7.36
C TYR A 46 2.35 -5.54 8.23
N GLU A 47 1.82 -6.50 8.99
CA GLU A 47 2.62 -7.36 9.86
C GLU A 47 3.61 -8.21 9.06
N GLU A 48 3.19 -8.74 7.91
CA GLU A 48 4.07 -9.48 7.01
C GLU A 48 5.15 -8.59 6.37
N ALA A 49 4.76 -7.39 5.92
CA ALA A 49 5.67 -6.40 5.36
C ALA A 49 6.74 -5.98 6.38
N ARG A 50 6.35 -5.73 7.63
CA ARG A 50 7.24 -5.31 8.72
C ARG A 50 8.29 -6.38 9.06
N LYS A 51 7.95 -7.66 8.93
CA LYS A 51 8.90 -8.77 9.13
C LYS A 51 9.99 -8.80 8.07
N LYS A 52 9.69 -8.36 6.84
CA LYS A 52 10.62 -8.40 5.70
C LYS A 52 11.37 -7.08 5.47
N ASN A 53 10.74 -5.95 5.76
CA ASN A 53 11.27 -4.62 5.46
C ASN A 53 11.34 -3.73 6.71
N ARG A 54 12.57 -3.39 7.12
CA ARG A 54 12.85 -2.55 8.30
C ARG A 54 12.46 -1.07 8.13
N GLU A 55 12.18 -0.61 6.91
CA GLU A 55 11.71 0.76 6.66
C GLU A 55 10.21 0.93 7.04
N ILE A 56 9.48 -0.17 7.21
CA ILE A 56 8.08 -0.17 7.63
C ILE A 56 8.00 0.12 9.12
N ASN A 57 7.41 1.27 9.47
CA ASN A 57 7.23 1.73 10.84
C ASN A 57 5.74 1.73 11.22
N ASP A 58 5.42 2.12 12.46
CA ASP A 58 4.07 2.05 12.99
C ASP A 58 3.08 2.98 12.24
N TYR A 59 3.56 4.05 11.60
CA TYR A 59 2.74 4.92 10.76
C TYR A 59 2.48 4.35 9.36
N SER A 60 3.15 3.26 8.96
CA SER A 60 3.02 2.71 7.62
C SER A 60 1.68 1.96 7.41
N ILE A 61 1.04 1.46 8.48
CA ILE A 61 -0.23 0.71 8.43
C ILE A 61 -1.32 1.44 7.63
N ARG A 62 -1.35 2.77 7.74
CA ARG A 62 -2.36 3.62 7.12
C ARG A 62 -2.33 3.56 5.59
N TYR A 63 -1.14 3.33 5.00
CA TYR A 63 -1.00 3.09 3.56
C TYR A 63 -1.52 1.72 3.15
N PHE A 64 -1.35 0.68 3.96
CA PHE A 64 -1.94 -0.64 3.68
C PHE A 64 -3.46 -0.59 3.71
N ARG A 65 -4.05 0.10 4.70
CA ARG A 65 -5.49 0.36 4.79
C ARG A 65 -6.00 1.12 3.56
N LEU A 66 -5.32 2.20 3.18
CA LEU A 66 -5.61 2.96 1.97
C LEU A 66 -5.56 2.07 0.72
N ALA A 67 -4.54 1.22 0.60
CA ALA A 67 -4.35 0.38 -0.57
C ALA A 67 -5.48 -0.65 -0.74
N VAL A 68 -5.85 -1.32 0.36
CA VAL A 68 -7.00 -2.25 0.38
C VAL A 68 -8.29 -1.50 0.06
N TYR A 69 -8.56 -0.36 0.74
CA TYR A 69 -9.74 0.46 0.46
C TYR A 69 -9.84 0.85 -1.01
N TYR A 70 -8.75 1.35 -1.59
CA TYR A 70 -8.71 1.76 -2.97
C TYR A 70 -9.04 0.61 -3.91
N SER A 71 -8.45 -0.57 -3.68
CA SER A 71 -8.70 -1.78 -4.49
C SER A 71 -10.16 -2.25 -4.47
N GLU A 72 -10.83 -2.08 -3.33
CA GLU A 72 -12.22 -2.49 -3.14
C GLU A 72 -13.22 -1.51 -3.74
N ASN A 73 -12.84 -0.23 -3.87
CA ASN A 73 -13.75 0.87 -4.17
C ASN A 73 -13.41 1.61 -5.46
N ILE A 74 -12.63 1.02 -6.39
CA ILE A 74 -12.15 1.67 -7.64
C ILE A 74 -13.26 2.46 -8.38
N ASN A 75 -14.50 1.95 -8.40
CA ASN A 75 -15.62 2.59 -9.10
C ASN A 75 -16.41 3.61 -8.26
N GLN A 76 -16.18 3.70 -6.95
CA GLN A 76 -16.95 4.50 -6.00
C GLN A 76 -16.06 5.10 -4.89
N LEU A 77 -14.92 5.68 -5.28
CA LEU A 77 -13.97 6.26 -4.34
C LEU A 77 -14.54 7.50 -3.64
N GLN A 78 -14.43 7.52 -2.31
CA GLN A 78 -14.77 8.67 -1.48
C GLN A 78 -13.53 9.55 -1.35
N LYS A 79 -13.61 10.80 -1.81
CA LYS A 79 -12.46 11.73 -1.85
C LYS A 79 -11.79 11.91 -0.48
N ASN A 80 -12.58 11.90 0.59
CA ASN A 80 -12.14 12.01 1.99
C ASN A 80 -11.61 10.70 2.59
N LYS A 81 -11.31 9.70 1.75
CA LYS A 81 -10.68 8.43 2.14
C LYS A 81 -9.46 8.10 1.27
N LEU A 82 -9.05 9.03 0.41
CA LEU A 82 -7.89 8.90 -0.48
C LEU A 82 -6.63 9.55 0.11
N HIS A 83 -6.67 9.96 1.39
CA HIS A 83 -5.48 10.37 2.12
C HIS A 83 -5.09 9.30 3.14
N PRO A 84 -3.81 8.92 3.24
CA PRO A 84 -3.35 7.95 4.23
C PRO A 84 -3.68 8.36 5.68
N ASP A 85 -3.77 9.65 5.97
CA ASP A 85 -4.07 10.12 7.33
C ASP A 85 -5.53 9.90 7.76
N ASP A 86 -6.45 9.63 6.80
CA ASP A 86 -7.83 9.20 7.09
C ASP A 86 -7.87 7.76 7.65
N TRP A 87 -6.72 7.07 7.68
CA TRP A 87 -6.56 5.67 8.04
C TRP A 87 -5.57 5.44 9.19
N ALA A 88 -5.19 6.49 9.92
CA ALA A 88 -4.31 6.40 11.09
C ALA A 88 -4.90 5.45 12.16
#